data_AF-A0A3D0ZW98-F1
#
_entry.id   AF-A0A3D0ZW98-F1
#
_cell.length_a   1.000
_cell.length_b   1.000
_cell.length_c   1.000
_cell.angle_alpha   90.00
_cell.angle_beta   90.00
_cell.angle_gamma   90.00
#
_symmetry.space_group_name_H-M   'P 1'
#
loop_
_entity.id
_entity.type
_entity.pdbx_description
1 polymer ?
#
loop_
_entity_poly.entity_id
_entity_poly.type
_entity_poly.pdbx_seq_one_letter_code
_entity_poly.pdbx_strand_id
1 'polypeptide(L)'
;MNPFLKKLGFAATDRVLITHIDDMGFCHAANMASEACLASGASSCASIIVNAPWFREATEICLEHSEFDVGVHLTLTAEYPTFRWPPLSTRDPATGLLDKQGYLWQSREDAIRHVMADAAEAEMRAQIDTALAAGIDVTHIDTHMGSVVHPKFLAIYLSLAEEYGVPAFLPRVTRERLEALAMGDRADEFVAILEKVDA
;
A
#
# COMPACT_ATOMS: atom_id res chain seq x y z
N MET A 1 13.60 -2.57 -24.79
CA MET A 1 12.28 -1.98 -24.50
C MET A 1 11.58 -2.89 -23.51
N ASN A 2 11.00 -2.33 -22.44
CA ASN A 2 10.23 -3.12 -21.47
C ASN A 2 9.07 -3.83 -22.20
N PRO A 3 8.96 -5.18 -22.14
CA PRO A 3 7.90 -5.91 -22.83
C PRO A 3 6.48 -5.48 -22.44
N PHE A 4 6.29 -5.03 -21.19
CA PHE A 4 5.02 -4.51 -20.71
C PHE A 4 4.62 -3.21 -21.41
N LEU A 5 5.53 -2.25 -21.52
CA LEU A 5 5.28 -0.99 -22.24
C LEU A 5 4.91 -1.23 -23.72
N LYS A 6 5.53 -2.22 -24.35
CA LYS A 6 5.17 -2.62 -25.73
C LYS A 6 3.75 -3.19 -25.81
N LYS A 7 3.35 -4.04 -24.85
CA LYS A 7 1.98 -4.60 -24.78
C LYS A 7 0.93 -3.51 -24.58
N LEU A 8 1.28 -2.44 -23.86
CA LEU A 8 0.45 -1.24 -23.70
C LEU A 8 0.44 -0.32 -24.94
N GLY A 9 1.18 -0.66 -26.01
CA GLY A 9 1.18 0.08 -27.27
C GLY A 9 2.21 1.22 -27.36
N PHE A 10 3.10 1.37 -26.37
CA PHE A 10 4.12 2.40 -26.39
C PHE A 10 5.31 2.04 -27.28
N ALA A 11 5.88 3.04 -27.95
CA ALA A 11 7.12 2.94 -28.70
C ALA A 11 8.34 3.01 -27.76
N ALA A 12 9.50 2.55 -28.25
CA ALA A 12 10.74 2.57 -27.48
C ALA A 12 11.23 4.00 -27.14
N THR A 13 10.73 5.00 -27.85
CA THR A 13 11.05 6.43 -27.65
C THR A 13 10.07 7.16 -26.74
N ASP A 14 8.94 6.55 -26.42
CA ASP A 14 7.93 7.17 -25.57
C ASP A 14 8.42 7.28 -24.13
N ARG A 15 7.99 8.35 -23.45
CA ARG A 15 8.21 8.55 -22.03
C ARG A 15 6.86 8.51 -21.33
N VAL A 16 6.69 7.51 -20.47
CA VAL A 16 5.47 7.28 -19.69
C VAL A 16 5.77 7.49 -18.22
N LEU A 17 4.84 8.12 -17.50
CA LEU A 17 4.96 8.44 -16.10
C LEU A 17 3.60 8.23 -15.42
N ILE A 18 3.61 7.59 -14.26
CA ILE A 18 2.50 7.60 -13.33
C ILE A 18 2.91 8.53 -12.19
N THR A 19 2.16 9.61 -12.01
CA THR A 19 2.24 10.44 -10.80
C THR A 19 1.21 9.91 -9.82
N HIS A 20 1.65 9.73 -8.58
CA HIS A 20 0.88 9.03 -7.55
C HIS A 20 0.90 9.86 -6.26
N ILE A 21 -0.25 9.90 -5.58
CA ILE A 21 -0.43 10.55 -4.28
C ILE A 21 -0.69 9.48 -3.22
N ASP A 22 0.21 9.42 -2.24
CA ASP A 22 0.04 8.64 -1.02
C ASP A 22 -0.89 9.36 -0.02
N ASP A 23 -1.42 8.61 0.94
CA ASP A 23 -2.07 9.09 2.16
C ASP A 23 -3.42 9.81 2.00
N MET A 24 -4.18 9.52 0.93
CA MET A 24 -5.60 9.88 0.91
C MET A 24 -6.31 9.15 2.07
N GLY A 25 -7.30 9.78 2.70
CA GLY A 25 -7.97 9.29 3.91
C GLY A 25 -7.26 9.62 5.22
N PHE A 26 -6.01 10.12 5.18
CA PHE A 26 -5.26 10.50 6.37
C PHE A 26 -5.94 11.65 7.14
N CYS A 27 -6.13 12.78 6.49
CA CYS A 27 -6.82 13.94 7.07
C CYS A 27 -7.59 14.75 6.01
N HIS A 28 -8.48 15.65 6.45
CA HIS A 28 -9.21 16.53 5.54
C HIS A 28 -8.30 17.27 4.55
N ALA A 29 -7.18 17.83 5.03
CA ALA A 29 -6.25 18.55 4.17
C ALA A 29 -5.61 17.63 3.10
N ALA A 30 -5.31 16.37 3.45
CA ALA A 30 -4.79 15.39 2.51
C ALA A 30 -5.85 15.00 1.47
N ASN A 31 -7.11 14.81 1.89
CA ASN A 31 -8.23 14.53 1.00
C ASN A 31 -8.45 15.65 -0.01
N MET A 32 -8.59 16.90 0.45
CA MET A 32 -8.80 18.05 -0.43
C MET A 32 -7.63 18.27 -1.40
N ALA A 33 -6.40 18.03 -0.95
CA ALA A 33 -5.22 18.11 -1.82
C ALA A 33 -5.20 17.01 -2.88
N SER A 34 -5.55 15.77 -2.48
CA SER A 34 -5.62 14.62 -3.39
C SER A 34 -6.67 14.85 -4.47
N GLU A 35 -7.87 15.27 -4.09
CA GLU A 35 -8.96 15.63 -5.00
C GLU A 35 -8.52 16.71 -5.99
N ALA A 36 -7.96 17.82 -5.51
CA ALA A 36 -7.52 18.92 -6.37
C ALA A 36 -6.43 18.48 -7.36
N CYS A 37 -5.49 17.64 -6.93
CA CYS A 37 -4.43 17.13 -7.79
C CYS A 37 -4.93 16.12 -8.84
N LEU A 38 -5.89 15.26 -8.48
CA LEU A 38 -6.53 14.33 -9.41
C LEU A 38 -7.39 15.09 -10.44
N ALA A 39 -8.24 16.01 -9.98
CA ALA A 39 -9.12 16.80 -10.83
C ALA A 39 -8.34 17.70 -11.83
N SER A 40 -7.16 18.18 -11.44
CA SER A 40 -6.30 18.99 -12.32
C SER A 40 -5.40 18.16 -13.24
N GLY A 41 -5.32 16.83 -13.06
CA GLY A 41 -4.38 15.96 -13.76
C GLY A 41 -2.92 16.13 -13.33
N ALA A 42 -2.66 16.80 -12.20
CA ALA A 42 -1.32 16.87 -11.62
C ALA A 42 -0.87 15.50 -11.09
N SER A 43 -1.81 14.72 -10.54
CA SER A 43 -1.63 13.30 -10.26
C SER A 43 -2.39 12.44 -11.27
N SER A 44 -1.84 11.26 -11.56
CA SER A 44 -2.49 10.26 -12.41
C SER A 44 -3.37 9.34 -11.56
N CYS A 45 -2.97 9.08 -10.32
CA CYS A 45 -3.71 8.23 -9.37
C CYS A 45 -3.40 8.63 -7.92
N ALA A 46 -4.11 8.02 -6.98
CA ALA A 46 -3.86 8.13 -5.53
C ALA A 46 -4.14 6.79 -4.83
N SER A 47 -3.78 6.66 -3.55
CA SER A 47 -4.18 5.52 -2.73
C SER A 47 -4.62 5.92 -1.32
N ILE A 48 -5.57 5.15 -0.77
CA ILE A 48 -6.27 5.50 0.47
C ILE A 48 -5.76 4.65 1.64
N ILE A 49 -5.42 5.29 2.77
CA ILE A 49 -5.27 4.61 4.06
C ILE A 49 -6.66 4.35 4.64
N VAL A 50 -7.16 3.13 4.48
CA VAL A 50 -8.52 2.73 4.90
C VAL A 50 -8.71 2.79 6.42
N ASN A 51 -7.65 2.54 7.18
CA ASN A 51 -7.68 2.62 8.65
C ASN A 51 -7.86 4.05 9.17
N ALA A 52 -7.50 5.06 8.37
CA ALA A 52 -7.33 6.42 8.85
C ALA A 52 -8.69 7.12 9.12
N PRO A 53 -8.73 8.10 10.06
CA PRO A 53 -9.99 8.70 10.51
C PRO A 53 -10.82 9.39 9.42
N TRP A 54 -10.20 9.82 8.31
CA TRP A 54 -10.86 10.53 7.22
C TRP A 54 -11.17 9.65 6.00
N PHE A 55 -11.12 8.32 6.17
CA PHE A 55 -11.48 7.36 5.14
C PHE A 55 -12.89 7.59 4.56
N ARG A 56 -13.87 7.98 5.39
CA ARG A 56 -15.25 8.16 4.93
C ARG A 56 -15.42 9.38 4.01
N GLU A 57 -14.73 10.48 4.30
CA GLU A 57 -14.69 11.63 3.41
C GLU A 57 -13.96 11.27 2.10
N ALA A 58 -12.84 10.54 2.17
CA ALA A 58 -12.14 10.07 0.98
C ALA A 58 -13.06 9.19 0.10
N THR A 59 -13.89 8.34 0.72
CA THR A 59 -14.89 7.53 0.01
C THR A 59 -15.90 8.41 -0.72
N GLU A 60 -16.46 9.44 -0.05
CA GLU A 60 -17.43 10.35 -0.68
C GLU A 60 -16.83 11.04 -1.91
N ILE A 61 -15.59 11.53 -1.82
CA ILE A 61 -14.85 12.12 -2.95
C ILE A 61 -14.74 11.12 -4.11
N CYS A 62 -14.34 9.87 -3.84
CA CYS A 62 -14.22 8.84 -4.87
C CYS A 62 -15.57 8.48 -5.53
N LEU A 63 -16.67 8.50 -4.76
CA LEU A 63 -18.01 8.22 -5.30
C LEU A 63 -18.54 9.38 -6.15
N GLU A 64 -18.19 10.62 -5.82
CA GLU A 64 -18.50 11.80 -6.63
C GLU A 64 -17.66 11.87 -7.91
N HIS A 65 -16.45 11.30 -7.87
CA HIS A 65 -15.48 11.28 -8.97
C HIS A 65 -15.08 9.86 -9.37
N SER A 66 -16.04 9.10 -9.90
CA SER A 66 -15.84 7.70 -10.34
C SER A 66 -14.76 7.50 -11.41
N GLU A 67 -14.29 8.57 -12.06
CA GLU A 67 -13.20 8.57 -13.02
C GLU A 67 -11.79 8.55 -12.40
N PHE A 68 -11.67 8.81 -11.09
CA PHE A 68 -10.36 8.81 -10.44
C PHE A 68 -9.80 7.39 -10.29
N ASP A 69 -8.51 7.25 -10.61
CA ASP A 69 -7.75 6.02 -10.40
C ASP A 69 -7.26 5.97 -8.95
N VAL A 70 -7.91 5.13 -8.13
CA VAL A 70 -7.67 5.09 -6.67
C VAL A 70 -7.43 3.66 -6.17
N GLY A 71 -6.29 3.48 -5.51
CA GLY A 71 -5.87 2.24 -4.88
C GLY A 71 -6.02 2.22 -3.36
N VAL A 72 -5.53 1.14 -2.74
CA VAL A 72 -5.46 1.01 -1.28
C VAL A 72 -4.02 1.11 -0.78
N HIS A 73 -3.79 2.07 0.12
CA HIS A 73 -2.52 2.30 0.79
C HIS A 73 -2.36 1.39 2.00
N LEU A 74 -1.94 0.14 1.74
CA LEU A 74 -1.90 -0.89 2.76
C LEU A 74 -0.95 -0.51 3.89
N THR A 75 -1.42 -0.62 5.13
CA THR A 75 -0.67 -0.19 6.31
C THR A 75 -0.65 -1.22 7.43
N LEU A 76 0.51 -1.36 8.07
CA LEU A 76 0.69 -2.02 9.37
C LEU A 76 1.23 -1.03 10.43
N THR A 77 1.20 0.27 10.12
CA THR A 77 1.80 1.34 10.91
C THR A 77 0.85 2.53 11.13
N ALA A 78 1.06 3.27 12.21
CA ALA A 78 0.42 4.54 12.54
C ALA A 78 1.41 5.40 13.37
N GLU A 79 2.21 6.19 12.66
CA GLU A 79 3.47 6.80 13.11
C GLU A 79 3.33 8.00 14.04
N TYR A 80 2.22 8.75 13.94
CA TYR A 80 2.10 10.00 14.67
C TYR A 80 1.72 9.75 16.13
N PRO A 81 2.27 10.50 17.11
CA PRO A 81 1.97 10.26 18.53
C PRO A 81 0.50 10.45 18.90
N THR A 82 -0.19 11.39 18.26
CA THR A 82 -1.55 11.83 18.62
C THR A 82 -2.58 11.59 17.54
N PHE A 83 -2.17 11.09 16.37
CA PHE A 83 -3.05 10.86 15.23
C PHE A 83 -2.83 9.46 14.70
N ARG A 84 -3.62 8.50 15.23
CA ARG A 84 -3.36 7.07 15.09
C ARG A 84 -4.63 6.32 14.78
N TRP A 85 -4.47 5.22 14.07
CA TRP A 85 -5.54 4.31 13.72
C TRP A 85 -5.24 2.89 14.18
N PRO A 86 -6.26 2.17 14.64
CA PRO A 86 -6.11 0.77 15.02
C PRO A 86 -6.25 -0.14 13.80
N PRO A 87 -5.88 -1.44 13.90
CA PRO A 87 -6.16 -2.41 12.84
C PRO A 87 -7.67 -2.53 12.58
N LEU A 88 -8.08 -2.96 11.39
CA LEU A 88 -9.49 -3.24 11.07
C LEU A 88 -9.91 -4.66 11.47
N SER A 89 -9.00 -5.62 11.31
CA SER A 89 -9.25 -7.05 11.40
C SER A 89 -9.47 -7.58 12.82
N THR A 90 -8.86 -6.95 13.83
CA THR A 90 -8.84 -7.51 15.19
C THR A 90 -8.60 -6.47 16.29
N ARG A 91 -8.92 -6.87 17.52
CA ARG A 91 -8.55 -6.17 18.76
C ARG A 91 -7.74 -7.07 19.71
N ASP A 92 -7.35 -8.27 19.24
CA ASP A 92 -6.60 -9.24 20.03
C ASP A 92 -5.09 -8.90 20.05
N PRO A 93 -4.51 -8.52 21.20
CA PRO A 93 -3.09 -8.21 21.30
C PRO A 93 -2.17 -9.41 20.97
N ALA A 94 -2.68 -10.65 21.03
CA ALA A 94 -1.89 -11.84 20.68
C ALA A 94 -1.45 -11.88 19.21
N THR A 95 -2.15 -11.16 18.33
CA THR A 95 -1.82 -11.06 16.89
C THR A 95 -0.58 -10.23 16.60
N GLY A 96 -0.14 -9.42 17.57
CA GLY A 96 0.98 -8.50 17.41
C GLY A 96 0.70 -7.28 16.51
N LEU A 97 -0.54 -7.08 16.05
CA LEU A 97 -0.94 -5.87 15.28
C LEU A 97 -1.03 -4.60 16.13
N LEU A 98 -1.24 -4.76 17.43
CA LEU A 98 -1.55 -3.69 18.35
C LEU A 98 -0.33 -3.35 19.20
N ASP A 99 -0.04 -2.06 19.30
CA ASP A 99 0.87 -1.56 20.32
C ASP A 99 0.20 -1.48 21.70
N LYS A 100 0.94 -0.97 22.69
CA LYS A 100 0.45 -0.84 24.07
C LYS A 100 -0.73 0.14 24.23
N GLN A 101 -1.03 0.96 23.23
CA GLN A 101 -2.17 1.88 23.22
C GLN A 101 -3.35 1.36 22.39
N GLY A 102 -3.21 0.20 21.75
CA GLY A 102 -4.26 -0.40 20.92
C GLY A 102 -4.31 0.13 19.48
N TYR A 103 -3.22 0.74 18.99
CA TYR A 103 -3.09 1.22 17.62
C TYR A 103 -2.08 0.38 16.83
N LEU A 104 -2.05 0.54 15.49
CA LEU A 104 -0.93 0.03 14.69
C LEU A 104 0.40 0.66 15.12
N TRP A 105 1.52 -0.02 14.86
CA TRP A 105 2.84 0.37 15.35
C TRP A 105 3.33 1.71 14.81
N GLN A 106 4.04 2.50 15.62
CA GLN A 106 4.54 3.81 15.18
C GLN A 106 5.73 3.72 14.20
N SER A 107 6.43 2.59 14.18
CA SER A 107 7.59 2.38 13.33
C SER A 107 7.42 1.15 12.46
N ARG A 108 8.02 1.20 11.27
CA ARG A 108 8.13 0.05 10.37
C ARG A 108 8.83 -1.12 11.06
N GLU A 109 9.89 -0.86 11.81
CA GLU A 109 10.70 -1.87 12.49
C GLU A 109 9.91 -2.60 13.58
N ASP A 110 9.08 -1.88 14.34
CA ASP A 110 8.21 -2.49 15.34
C ASP A 110 7.09 -3.31 14.70
N ALA A 111 6.49 -2.80 13.61
CA ALA A 111 5.50 -3.58 12.86
C ALA A 111 6.11 -4.92 12.37
N ILE A 112 7.27 -4.87 11.73
CA ILE A 112 7.97 -6.09 11.26
C ILE A 112 8.28 -7.03 12.41
N ARG A 113 8.71 -6.50 13.57
CA ARG A 113 9.10 -7.31 14.72
C ARG A 113 7.93 -8.04 15.35
N HIS A 114 6.80 -7.36 15.55
CA HIS A 114 5.73 -7.87 16.39
C HIS A 114 4.57 -8.49 15.60
N VAL A 115 4.22 -7.95 14.43
CA VAL A 115 3.04 -8.39 13.67
C VAL A 115 3.24 -9.81 13.16
N MET A 116 2.30 -10.71 13.43
CA MET A 116 2.33 -12.07 12.88
C MET A 116 1.93 -12.06 11.39
N ALA A 117 2.47 -12.99 10.60
CA ALA A 117 2.27 -12.99 9.15
C ALA A 117 0.80 -13.23 8.75
N ASP A 118 0.12 -14.17 9.43
CA ASP A 118 -1.30 -14.44 9.29
C ASP A 118 -2.18 -13.24 9.70
N ALA A 119 -1.80 -12.54 10.78
CA ALA A 119 -2.46 -11.31 11.20
C ALA A 119 -2.27 -10.17 10.17
N ALA A 120 -1.08 -10.03 9.58
CA ALA A 120 -0.83 -9.06 8.52
C ALA A 120 -1.67 -9.36 7.27
N GLU A 121 -1.80 -10.63 6.88
CA GLU A 121 -2.69 -11.03 5.77
C GLU A 121 -4.14 -10.65 6.05
N ALA A 122 -4.66 -11.03 7.22
CA ALA A 122 -6.04 -10.73 7.61
C ALA A 122 -6.30 -9.21 7.65
N GLU A 123 -5.33 -8.43 8.12
CA GLU A 123 -5.42 -6.97 8.17
C GLU A 123 -5.39 -6.33 6.78
N MET A 124 -4.43 -6.70 5.91
CA MET A 124 -4.36 -6.16 4.55
C MET A 124 -5.61 -6.52 3.74
N ARG A 125 -6.11 -7.75 3.90
CA ARG A 125 -7.37 -8.20 3.30
C ARG A 125 -8.55 -7.36 3.79
N ALA A 126 -8.66 -7.14 5.11
CA ALA A 126 -9.72 -6.32 5.68
C ALA A 126 -9.69 -4.87 5.17
N GLN A 127 -8.50 -4.31 4.89
CA GLN A 127 -8.37 -2.99 4.29
C GLN A 127 -8.93 -2.95 2.87
N ILE A 128 -8.56 -3.92 2.02
CA ILE A 128 -9.07 -4.01 0.64
C ILE A 128 -10.59 -4.24 0.63
N ASP A 129 -11.08 -5.21 1.40
CA ASP A 129 -12.50 -5.53 1.50
C ASP A 129 -13.33 -4.34 2.02
N THR A 130 -12.78 -3.57 2.95
CA THR A 130 -13.46 -2.38 3.48
C THR A 130 -13.55 -1.27 2.44
N ALA A 131 -12.52 -1.09 1.59
CA ALA A 131 -12.57 -0.14 0.48
C ALA A 131 -13.60 -0.55 -0.57
N LEU A 132 -13.59 -1.82 -0.99
CA LEU A 132 -14.55 -2.37 -1.94
C LEU A 132 -15.99 -2.29 -1.42
N ALA A 133 -16.22 -2.64 -0.15
CA ALA A 133 -17.53 -2.53 0.48
C ALA A 133 -18.02 -1.08 0.63
N ALA A 134 -17.10 -0.10 0.62
CA ALA A 134 -17.42 1.32 0.60
C ALA A 134 -17.75 1.85 -0.81
N GLY A 135 -17.63 1.02 -1.85
CA GLY A 135 -17.96 1.37 -3.24
C GLY A 135 -16.78 1.91 -4.04
N ILE A 136 -15.55 1.83 -3.53
CA ILE A 136 -14.34 2.21 -4.27
C ILE A 136 -13.99 1.08 -5.25
N ASP A 137 -13.77 1.43 -6.53
CA ASP A 137 -13.21 0.52 -7.53
C ASP A 137 -11.68 0.48 -7.36
N VAL A 138 -11.20 -0.41 -6.48
CA VAL A 138 -9.78 -0.48 -6.12
C VAL A 138 -8.95 -0.88 -7.34
N THR A 139 -8.14 0.05 -7.86
CA THR A 139 -7.38 -0.15 -9.10
C THR A 139 -5.98 -0.72 -8.89
N HIS A 140 -5.40 -0.53 -7.70
CA HIS A 140 -4.06 -0.97 -7.34
C HIS A 140 -3.89 -1.06 -5.83
N ILE A 141 -2.80 -1.70 -5.39
CA ILE A 141 -2.35 -1.66 -4.00
C ILE A 141 -0.90 -1.18 -3.92
N ASP A 142 -0.58 -0.49 -2.84
CA ASP A 142 0.77 -0.03 -2.49
C ASP A 142 0.94 -0.07 -0.96
N THR A 143 1.89 0.68 -0.39
CA THR A 143 2.32 0.49 1.01
C THR A 143 2.61 1.77 1.76
N HIS A 144 1.93 1.96 2.90
CA HIS A 144 2.30 2.97 3.89
C HIS A 144 3.61 2.59 4.57
N MET A 145 4.56 3.52 4.53
CA MET A 145 5.91 3.41 5.11
C MET A 145 6.70 2.16 4.69
N GLY A 146 6.28 1.39 3.68
CA GLY A 146 7.00 0.22 3.18
C GLY A 146 7.06 -0.97 4.14
N SER A 147 6.12 -1.09 5.09
CA SER A 147 6.08 -2.22 6.03
C SER A 147 5.66 -3.53 5.35
N VAL A 148 4.62 -3.50 4.50
CA VAL A 148 4.06 -4.70 3.85
C VAL A 148 4.95 -5.28 2.75
N VAL A 149 5.88 -4.48 2.21
CA VAL A 149 6.87 -4.95 1.22
C VAL A 149 8.13 -5.53 1.86
N HIS A 150 8.20 -5.66 3.19
CA HIS A 150 9.28 -6.41 3.84
C HIS A 150 9.19 -7.91 3.48
N PRO A 151 10.30 -8.67 3.33
CA PRO A 151 10.28 -10.09 2.97
C PRO A 151 9.29 -10.96 3.76
N LYS A 152 9.16 -10.67 5.06
CA LYS A 152 8.18 -11.30 5.97
C LYS A 152 6.73 -11.28 5.46
N PHE A 153 6.33 -10.24 4.73
CA PHE A 153 4.96 -10.01 4.27
C PHE A 153 4.84 -9.92 2.73
N LEU A 154 5.96 -9.77 2.02
CA LEU A 154 5.98 -9.53 0.57
C LEU A 154 5.22 -10.58 -0.24
N ALA A 155 5.39 -11.87 0.09
CA ALA A 155 4.67 -12.95 -0.60
C ALA A 155 3.15 -12.85 -0.40
N ILE A 156 2.70 -12.44 0.80
CA ILE A 156 1.29 -12.24 1.13
C ILE A 156 0.75 -11.04 0.36
N TYR A 157 1.47 -9.92 0.38
CA TYR A 157 1.12 -8.71 -0.37
C TYR A 157 0.91 -9.00 -1.87
N LEU A 158 1.81 -9.78 -2.48
CA LEU A 158 1.70 -10.15 -3.88
C LEU A 158 0.58 -11.16 -4.15
N SER A 159 0.35 -12.11 -3.24
CA SER A 159 -0.79 -13.03 -3.33
C SER A 159 -2.12 -12.28 -3.27
N LEU A 160 -2.22 -11.22 -2.45
CA LEU A 160 -3.41 -10.37 -2.40
C LEU A 160 -3.59 -9.58 -3.69
N ALA A 161 -2.53 -9.00 -4.25
CA ALA A 161 -2.60 -8.36 -5.58
C ALA A 161 -3.15 -9.31 -6.66
N GLU A 162 -2.65 -10.55 -6.70
CA GLU A 162 -3.15 -11.58 -7.61
C GLU A 162 -4.62 -11.93 -7.34
N GLU A 163 -4.97 -12.16 -6.07
CA GLU A 163 -6.33 -12.54 -5.66
C GLU A 163 -7.38 -11.48 -6.02
N TYR A 164 -7.08 -10.21 -5.78
CA TYR A 164 -7.97 -9.10 -6.10
C TYR A 164 -7.83 -8.62 -7.56
N GLY A 165 -6.88 -9.18 -8.33
CA GLY A 165 -6.70 -8.86 -9.75
C GLY A 165 -6.16 -7.45 -10.01
N VAL A 166 -5.37 -6.91 -9.08
CA VAL A 166 -4.85 -5.53 -9.13
C VAL A 166 -3.32 -5.51 -9.15
N PRO A 167 -2.68 -4.54 -9.82
CA PRO A 167 -1.23 -4.35 -9.73
C PRO A 167 -0.81 -3.96 -8.31
N ALA A 168 0.30 -4.56 -7.86
CA ALA A 168 1.02 -4.16 -6.65
C ALA A 168 2.17 -3.22 -7.00
N PHE A 169 2.23 -2.06 -6.36
CA PHE A 169 3.43 -1.24 -6.37
C PHE A 169 4.56 -1.98 -5.66
N LEU A 170 5.69 -2.12 -6.35
CA LEU A 170 6.94 -2.56 -5.76
C LEU A 170 8.03 -1.54 -6.06
N PRO A 171 8.74 -1.03 -5.04
CA PRO A 171 9.92 -0.24 -5.30
C PRO A 171 10.92 -1.10 -6.08
N ARG A 172 11.63 -0.51 -7.04
CA ARG A 172 12.73 -1.22 -7.70
C ARG A 172 13.84 -1.45 -6.69
N VAL A 173 13.88 -2.68 -6.18
CA VAL A 173 14.89 -3.17 -5.25
C VAL A 173 15.91 -3.98 -6.06
N THR A 174 17.12 -3.44 -6.22
CA THR A 174 18.24 -4.18 -6.82
C THR A 174 19.11 -4.78 -5.73
N ARG A 175 19.87 -5.84 -6.06
CA ARG A 175 20.88 -6.41 -5.16
C ARG A 175 21.84 -5.34 -4.65
N GLU A 176 22.32 -4.44 -5.53
CA GLU A 176 23.22 -3.36 -5.08
C GLU A 176 22.52 -2.40 -4.10
N ARG A 177 21.22 -2.12 -4.29
CA ARG A 177 20.46 -1.26 -3.39
C ARG A 177 20.19 -1.94 -2.04
N LEU A 178 19.98 -3.25 -2.02
CA LEU A 178 19.83 -4.04 -0.80
C LEU A 178 21.14 -4.14 -0.01
N GLU A 179 22.26 -4.34 -0.71
CA GLU A 179 23.61 -4.34 -0.14
C GLU A 179 23.97 -2.96 0.44
N ALA A 180 23.64 -1.88 -0.26
CA ALA A 180 23.84 -0.51 0.21
C ALA A 180 23.00 -0.16 1.45
N LEU A 181 21.87 -0.83 1.65
CA LEU A 181 21.02 -0.71 2.85
C LEU A 181 21.45 -1.65 3.99
N ALA A 182 22.58 -2.37 3.85
CA ALA A 182 23.11 -3.34 4.82
C ALA A 182 22.08 -4.41 5.23
N MET A 183 21.22 -4.83 4.28
CA MET A 183 20.12 -5.77 4.57
C MET A 183 20.56 -7.25 4.71
N GLY A 184 21.83 -7.59 4.43
CA GLY A 184 22.40 -8.93 4.67
C GLY A 184 21.54 -10.06 4.10
N ASP A 185 21.29 -11.11 4.89
CA ASP A 185 20.47 -12.29 4.54
C ASP A 185 19.05 -11.95 4.03
N ARG A 186 18.51 -10.78 4.39
CA ARG A 186 17.19 -10.32 3.90
C ARG A 186 17.19 -9.94 2.42
N ALA A 187 18.37 -9.67 1.85
CA ALA A 187 18.51 -9.39 0.43
C ALA A 187 18.22 -10.63 -0.42
N ASP A 188 18.67 -11.80 0.02
CA ASP A 188 18.47 -13.05 -0.71
C ASP A 188 17.03 -13.54 -0.61
N GLU A 189 16.36 -13.35 0.53
CA GLU A 189 14.90 -13.60 0.65
C GLU A 189 14.10 -12.70 -0.29
N PHE A 190 14.45 -11.40 -0.38
CA PHE A 190 13.80 -10.45 -1.26
C PHE A 190 13.95 -10.86 -2.73
N VAL A 191 15.17 -11.19 -3.15
CA VAL A 191 15.46 -11.64 -4.52
C VAL A 191 14.72 -12.94 -4.85
N ALA A 192 14.72 -13.93 -3.96
CA ALA A 192 14.04 -15.20 -4.18
C ALA A 192 12.52 -15.06 -4.33
N ILE A 193 11.91 -14.06 -3.68
CA ILE A 193 10.48 -13.75 -3.86
C ILE A 193 10.28 -13.07 -5.22
N LEU A 194 11.08 -12.05 -5.56
CA LEU A 194 10.95 -11.34 -6.84
C LEU A 194 11.18 -12.25 -8.06
N GLU A 195 12.14 -13.17 -7.99
CA GLU A 195 12.40 -14.13 -9.08
C GLU A 195 11.19 -15.01 -9.40
N LYS A 196 10.29 -15.25 -8.43
CA LYS A 196 9.04 -15.99 -8.65
C LYS A 196 7.95 -15.15 -9.31
N VAL A 197 8.03 -13.82 -9.20
CA VAL A 197 7.08 -12.88 -9.81
C VAL A 197 7.42 -12.64 -11.28
N ASP A 198 8.71 -12.66 -11.62
CA ASP A 198 9.22 -12.46 -12.98
C ASP A 198 9.26 -13.75 -13.84
N ALA A 199 8.91 -14.92 -13.27
CA ALA A 199 8.91 -16.23 -13.93
C ALA A 199 7.59 -16.56 -14.64
#